data_AF-A0A947FJZ0-F1
#
_entry.id   AF-A0A947FJZ0-F1
#
_cell.length_a   1.000
_cell.length_b   1.000
_cell.length_c   1.000
_cell.angle_alpha   90.00
_cell.angle_beta   90.00
_cell.angle_gamma   90.00
#
_symmetry.space_group_name_H-M   'P 1'
#
loop_
_entity.id
_entity.type
_entity.pdbx_description
1 polymer ?
#
loop_
_entity_poly.entity_id
_entity_poly.type
_entity_poly.pdbx_seq_one_letter_code
_entity_poly.pdbx_strand_id
1 'polypeptide(L)'
;MQIVRTILWILLLVGVIAFSFGNWDRQIDVRIWPGIVWDTRVPALGIVSFLLGLLPMWIYHRGVRWRQGRRITALETATHKMASPKPDANIEPARPYPPKKDLPPEPANPVDPEPGANS
;
A
#
# COMPACT_ATOMS: atom_id res chain seq x y z
N MET A 1 12.85 -16.97 5.54
CA MET A 1 13.03 -16.92 4.06
C MET A 1 14.29 -16.20 3.58
N GLN A 2 14.96 -15.38 4.40
CA GLN A 2 16.12 -14.60 3.93
C GLN A 2 17.32 -15.48 3.58
N ILE A 3 17.63 -16.50 4.39
CA ILE A 3 18.68 -17.51 4.10
C ILE A 3 18.43 -18.20 2.75
N VAL A 4 17.22 -18.72 2.51
CA VAL A 4 16.87 -19.40 1.24
C VAL A 4 17.05 -18.47 0.05
N ARG A 5 16.58 -17.22 0.18
CA ARG A 5 16.77 -16.19 -0.86
C ARG A 5 18.25 -15.93 -1.10
N THR A 6 19.07 -15.81 -0.06
CA THR A 6 20.51 -15.59 -0.17
C THR A 6 21.22 -16.77 -0.83
N ILE A 7 20.91 -18.00 -0.43
CA ILE A 7 21.46 -19.22 -1.05
C ILE A 7 21.13 -19.28 -2.54
N LEU A 8 19.89 -18.98 -2.92
CA LEU A 8 19.47 -18.96 -4.31
C LEU A 8 20.22 -17.89 -5.13
N TRP A 9 20.41 -16.69 -4.56
CA TRP A 9 21.22 -15.65 -5.20
C TRP A 9 22.70 -16.03 -5.32
N ILE A 10 23.26 -16.70 -4.31
CA ILE A 10 24.65 -17.19 -4.35
C ILE A 10 24.78 -18.27 -5.43
N LEU A 11 23.88 -19.25 -5.48
CA LEU A 11 23.88 -20.28 -6.53
C LEU A 11 23.79 -19.67 -7.93
N LEU A 12 22.91 -18.69 -8.11
CA LEU A 12 22.77 -17.95 -9.37
C LEU A 12 24.06 -17.22 -9.71
N LEU A 13 24.68 -16.50 -8.76
CA LEU A 13 25.95 -15.80 -8.95
C LEU A 13 27.07 -16.76 -9.38
N VAL A 14 27.23 -17.87 -8.66
CA VAL A 14 28.23 -18.89 -8.96
C VAL A 14 27.98 -19.49 -10.35
N GLY A 15 26.71 -19.76 -10.70
CA GLY A 15 26.34 -20.25 -12.03
C GLY A 15 26.69 -19.26 -13.14
N VAL A 16 26.41 -17.97 -12.95
CA VAL A 16 26.77 -16.90 -13.91
C VAL A 16 28.29 -16.80 -14.07
N ILE A 17 29.06 -16.87 -12.98
CA ILE A 17 30.52 -16.82 -13.03
C ILE A 17 31.07 -18.04 -13.79
N ALA A 18 30.62 -19.24 -13.45
CA ALA A 18 31.05 -20.47 -14.11
C ALA A 18 30.71 -20.46 -15.61
N PHE A 19 29.49 -20.04 -15.97
CA PHE A 19 29.09 -19.85 -17.36
C PHE A 19 29.97 -18.82 -18.07
N SER A 20 30.29 -17.71 -17.39
CA SER A 20 31.11 -16.64 -17.94
C SER A 20 32.53 -17.10 -18.25
N PHE A 21 33.18 -17.79 -17.31
CA PHE A 21 34.51 -18.38 -17.52
C PHE A 21 34.50 -19.43 -18.64
N GLY A 22 33.52 -20.33 -18.65
CA GLY A 22 33.44 -21.40 -19.67
C GLY A 22 33.16 -20.90 -21.10
N ASN A 23 32.66 -19.67 -21.24
CA ASN A 23 32.30 -19.10 -22.55
C ASN A 23 33.06 -17.82 -22.88
N TRP A 24 34.17 -17.52 -22.18
CA TRP A 24 34.87 -16.24 -22.29
C TRP A 24 35.55 -16.03 -23.65
N ASP A 25 36.11 -17.08 -24.25
CA ASP A 25 36.79 -17.03 -25.55
C ASP A 25 35.84 -17.07 -26.75
N ARG A 26 34.53 -17.25 -26.51
CA ARG A 26 33.54 -17.27 -27.59
C ARG A 26 32.98 -15.87 -27.82
N GLN A 27 33.45 -15.24 -28.88
CA GLN A 27 32.90 -14.01 -29.42
C GLN A 27 31.79 -14.34 -30.43
N ILE A 28 30.67 -13.63 -30.33
CA ILE A 28 29.57 -13.72 -31.30
C ILE A 28 29.45 -12.37 -32.00
N ASP A 29 29.57 -12.42 -33.32
CA ASP A 29 29.31 -11.29 -34.21
C ASP A 29 27.80 -11.09 -34.33
N VAL A 30 27.25 -10.12 -33.60
CA VAL A 30 25.83 -9.77 -33.72
C VAL A 30 25.68 -8.69 -34.80
N ARG A 31 25.17 -9.08 -35.96
CA ARG A 31 24.85 -8.17 -37.06
C ARG A 31 23.46 -7.56 -36.85
N ILE A 32 23.41 -6.30 -36.44
CA ILE A 32 22.16 -5.58 -36.16
C ILE A 32 21.65 -4.86 -37.42
N TRP A 33 22.56 -4.37 -38.26
CA TRP A 33 22.28 -3.79 -39.58
C TRP A 33 23.41 -4.12 -40.57
N PRO A 34 23.20 -4.00 -41.88
CA PRO A 34 24.27 -4.08 -42.87
C PRO A 34 25.36 -3.06 -42.54
N GLY A 35 26.57 -3.54 -42.26
CA GLY A 35 27.73 -2.71 -41.90
C GLY A 35 27.94 -2.47 -40.40
N ILE A 36 27.02 -2.86 -39.52
CA ILE A 36 27.19 -2.77 -38.05
C ILE A 36 27.27 -4.18 -37.48
N VAL A 37 28.49 -4.58 -37.14
CA VAL A 37 28.78 -5.82 -36.40
C VAL A 37 29.11 -5.43 -34.97
N TRP A 38 28.35 -5.94 -34.01
CA TRP A 38 28.63 -5.76 -32.61
C TRP A 38 29.23 -7.06 -32.06
N ASP A 39 30.52 -7.00 -31.75
CA ASP A 39 31.23 -8.11 -31.12
C ASP A 39 30.91 -8.12 -29.63
N THR A 40 30.00 -9.00 -29.25
CA THR A 40 29.66 -9.22 -27.84
C THR A 40 30.03 -10.64 -27.44
N ARG A 41 30.55 -10.81 -26.22
CA ARG A 41 30.90 -12.13 -25.71
C ARG A 41 29.64 -12.90 -25.32
N VAL A 42 29.64 -14.22 -25.49
CA VAL A 42 28.54 -15.12 -25.11
C VAL A 42 28.01 -14.88 -23.68
N PRO A 43 28.85 -14.64 -22.66
CA PRO A 43 28.37 -14.42 -21.30
C PRO A 43 27.46 -13.19 -21.17
N ALA A 44 27.76 -12.12 -21.89
CA ALA A 44 26.98 -10.89 -21.83
C ALA A 44 25.55 -11.12 -22.37
N LEU A 45 25.44 -11.80 -23.51
CA LEU A 45 24.15 -12.20 -24.09
C LEU A 45 23.37 -13.12 -23.15
N GLY A 46 24.02 -14.11 -22.55
CA GLY A 46 23.37 -15.02 -21.60
C GLY A 46 22.79 -14.30 -20.38
N ILE A 47 23.56 -13.36 -19.79
CA ILE A 47 23.09 -12.53 -18.68
C ILE A 47 21.91 -11.66 -19.12
N VAL A 48 21.99 -11.01 -20.30
CA VAL A 48 20.93 -10.15 -20.81
C VAL A 48 19.63 -10.92 -21.06
N SER A 49 19.70 -12.09 -21.70
CA SER A 49 18.53 -12.96 -21.92
C SER A 49 17.93 -13.42 -20.60
N PHE A 50 18.77 -13.79 -19.62
CA PHE A 50 18.31 -14.18 -18.29
C PHE A 50 17.62 -13.02 -17.57
N LEU A 51 18.20 -11.82 -17.61
CA LEU A 51 17.59 -10.62 -17.05
C LEU A 51 16.27 -10.31 -17.75
N LEU A 52 16.19 -10.38 -19.08
CA LEU A 52 14.95 -10.11 -19.81
C LEU A 52 13.80 -11.04 -19.40
N GLY A 53 14.09 -12.30 -19.08
CA GLY A 53 13.08 -13.21 -18.53
C GLY A 53 12.75 -12.94 -17.04
N LEU A 54 13.75 -12.63 -16.22
CA LEU A 54 13.61 -12.52 -14.76
C LEU A 54 13.07 -11.15 -14.30
N LEU A 55 13.53 -10.07 -14.92
CA LEU A 55 13.24 -8.69 -14.51
C LEU A 55 11.75 -8.35 -14.52
N PRO A 56 10.97 -8.64 -15.60
CA PRO A 56 9.55 -8.30 -15.62
C PRO A 56 8.77 -9.04 -14.53
N MET A 57 9.06 -10.33 -14.32
CA MET A 57 8.43 -11.13 -13.27
C MET A 57 8.81 -10.61 -11.87
N TRP A 58 10.09 -10.27 -11.66
CA TRP A 58 10.58 -9.78 -10.38
C TRP A 58 9.99 -8.43 -10.00
N ILE A 59 9.93 -7.47 -10.95
CA ILE A 59 9.33 -6.15 -10.74
C ILE A 59 7.86 -6.29 -10.40
N TYR A 60 7.10 -7.13 -11.13
CA TYR A 60 5.70 -7.37 -10.86
C TYR A 60 5.48 -7.89 -9.43
N HIS A 61 6.21 -8.94 -9.04
CA HIS A 61 6.10 -9.52 -7.71
C HIS A 61 6.46 -8.53 -6.61
N ARG A 62 7.49 -7.70 -6.82
CA ARG A 62 7.87 -6.63 -5.89
C ARG A 62 6.79 -5.56 -5.77
N GLY A 63 6.19 -5.16 -6.89
CA GLY A 63 5.12 -4.17 -6.95
C GLY A 63 3.85 -4.61 -6.23
N VAL A 64 3.43 -5.87 -6.42
CA VAL A 64 2.28 -6.45 -5.71
C VAL A 64 2.49 -6.42 -4.21
N ARG A 65 3.66 -6.88 -3.73
CA ARG A 65 3.99 -6.88 -2.31
C ARG A 65 4.01 -5.47 -1.71
N TRP A 66 4.50 -4.48 -2.47
CA TRP A 66 4.49 -3.08 -2.03
C TRP A 66 3.08 -2.50 -1.94
N ARG A 67 2.23 -2.78 -2.92
CA ARG A 67 0.83 -2.34 -2.93
C ARG A 67 0.03 -2.97 -1.79
N GLN A 68 0.23 -4.25 -1.52
CA GLN A 68 -0.42 -4.96 -0.42
C GLN A 68 -0.01 -4.38 0.93
N GLY A 69 1.28 -4.15 1.15
CA GLY A 69 1.78 -3.52 2.38
C GLY A 69 1.14 -2.15 2.64
N ARG A 70 1.10 -1.27 1.62
CA ARG A 70 0.44 0.04 1.77
C ARG A 70 -1.04 -0.05 2.10
N ARG A 71 -1.76 -1.03 1.53
CA ARG A 71 -3.18 -1.24 1.81
C ARG A 71 -3.40 -1.69 3.25
N ILE A 72 -2.59 -2.62 3.73
CA ILE A 72 -2.65 -3.11 5.11
C ILE A 72 -2.41 -1.95 6.09
N THR A 73 -1.35 -1.18 5.91
CA THR A 73 -1.05 -0.02 6.77
C THR A 73 -2.16 1.03 6.76
N ALA A 74 -2.78 1.27 5.60
CA ALA A 74 -3.90 2.20 5.50
C ALA A 74 -5.14 1.70 6.27
N LEU A 75 -5.43 0.40 6.20
CA LEU A 75 -6.53 -0.23 6.94
C LEU A 75 -6.26 -0.22 8.44
N GLU A 76 -5.05 -0.57 8.87
CA GLU A 76 -4.62 -0.49 10.28
C GLU A 76 -4.80 0.93 10.83
N THR A 77 -4.36 1.94 10.08
CA THR A 77 -4.51 3.34 10.47
C THR A 77 -5.98 3.76 10.56
N ALA A 78 -6.81 3.33 9.62
CA ALA A 78 -8.25 3.63 9.64
C ALA A 78 -8.95 2.96 10.83
N THR A 79 -8.66 1.69 11.10
CA THR A 79 -9.18 0.96 12.27
C THR A 79 -8.72 1.60 13.57
N HIS A 80 -7.43 1.98 13.70
CA HIS A 80 -6.94 2.70 14.87
C HIS A 80 -7.65 4.05 15.07
N LYS A 81 -7.90 4.80 14.00
CA LYS A 81 -8.65 6.07 14.08
C LYS A 81 -10.12 5.89 14.47
N MET A 82 -10.73 4.77 14.11
CA MET A 82 -12.12 4.44 14.47
C MET A 82 -12.23 3.91 15.91
N ALA A 83 -11.20 3.21 16.40
CA ALA A 83 -11.15 2.67 17.75
C ALA A 83 -10.69 3.69 18.80
N SER A 84 -9.96 4.73 18.40
CA SER A 84 -9.64 5.86 19.28
C SER A 84 -10.90 6.71 19.51
N PRO A 85 -11.31 6.94 20.76
CA PRO A 85 -12.37 7.90 21.06
C PRO A 85 -12.02 9.25 20.45
N LYS A 86 -12.92 9.83 19.65
CA LYS A 86 -12.82 11.25 19.27
C LYS A 86 -12.72 12.04 20.58
N PRO A 87 -11.71 12.90 20.78
CA PRO A 87 -11.85 13.96 21.76
C PRO A 87 -13.09 14.75 21.34
N ASP A 88 -14.04 14.90 22.25
CA ASP A 88 -15.22 15.74 22.03
C ASP A 88 -14.77 17.13 21.61
N ALA A 89 -14.75 17.39 20.31
CA ALA A 89 -14.50 18.69 19.72
C ALA A 89 -15.76 19.57 19.80
N ASN A 90 -16.51 19.43 20.90
CA ASN A 90 -17.63 20.30 21.25
C ASN A 90 -17.47 20.77 22.70
N ILE A 91 -16.32 21.34 23.01
CA ILE A 91 -16.28 22.39 24.03
C ILE A 91 -16.40 23.70 23.25
N GLU A 92 -17.62 24.01 22.83
CA GLU A 92 -17.98 25.38 22.49
C GLU A 92 -17.71 26.22 23.75
N PRO A 93 -16.91 27.29 23.70
CA PRO A 93 -16.68 28.11 24.88
C PRO A 93 -18.05 28.61 25.36
N ALA A 94 -18.40 28.28 26.60
CA ALA A 94 -19.66 28.67 27.21
C ALA A 94 -19.85 30.19 27.03
N ARG A 95 -20.72 30.59 26.10
CA ARG A 95 -21.13 31.99 26.02
C ARG A 95 -21.82 32.33 27.34
N PRO A 96 -21.52 33.49 27.97
CA PRO A 96 -22.22 33.93 29.16
C PRO A 96 -23.72 33.94 28.88
N TYR A 97 -24.48 33.16 29.66
CA TYR A 97 -25.93 33.15 29.57
C TYR A 97 -26.45 34.54 29.97
N PRO A 98 -27.27 35.22 29.16
CA PRO A 98 -27.88 36.49 29.59
C PRO A 98 -28.78 36.21 30.80
N PRO A 99 -28.84 37.11 31.79
CA PRO A 99 -29.60 36.87 33.01
C PRO A 99 -31.06 36.62 32.66
N LYS A 100 -31.63 35.53 33.19
CA LYS A 100 -33.06 35.25 33.09
C LYS A 100 -33.81 36.43 33.71
N LYS A 101 -34.57 37.14 32.89
CA LYS A 101 -35.60 38.07 33.41
C LYS A 101 -36.74 37.22 33.93
N ASP A 102 -37.08 37.42 35.20
CA ASP A 102 -38.22 36.75 35.83
C ASP A 102 -39.50 37.12 35.07
N LEU A 103 -40.08 36.13 34.39
CA LEU A 103 -41.40 36.23 33.79
C LEU A 103 -42.46 36.01 34.89
N PRO A 104 -43.57 36.78 34.91
CA PRO A 104 -44.65 36.58 35.87
C PRO A 104 -45.25 35.17 35.77
N PRO A 105 -45.78 34.60 36.88
CA PRO A 105 -46.36 33.27 36.86
C PRO A 105 -47.58 33.20 35.92
N GLU A 106 -47.56 32.19 35.05
CA GLU A 106 -48.63 31.86 34.11
C GLU A 106 -49.88 31.38 34.87
N PRO A 107 -51.09 31.87 34.54
CA PRO A 107 -52.29 31.48 35.27
C PRO A 107 -52.62 30.01 35.00
N ALA A 108 -52.81 29.25 36.09
CA ALA A 108 -53.18 27.84 36.06
C ALA A 108 -54.57 27.67 35.44
N ASN A 109 -54.64 27.11 34.23
CA ASN A 109 -55.89 26.69 33.62
C ASN A 109 -55.95 25.15 33.69
N PRO A 110 -56.92 24.55 34.42
CA PRO A 110 -57.04 23.10 34.49
C PRO A 110 -57.76 22.60 33.24
N VAL A 111 -57.11 21.72 32.48
CA VAL A 111 -57.75 20.94 31.41
C VAL A 111 -58.07 19.57 32.00
N ASP A 112 -59.35 19.32 32.26
CA ASP A 112 -59.84 17.98 32.63
C ASP A 112 -59.76 17.01 31.44
N PRO A 113 -59.50 15.70 31.67
CA PRO A 113 -59.44 14.71 30.60
C PRO A 113 -60.84 14.18 30.25
N GLU A 114 -61.28 14.32 29.00
CA GLU A 114 -62.50 13.66 28.51
C GLU A 114 -62.19 12.20 28.12
N PRO A 115 -62.95 11.20 28.61
CA PRO A 115 -62.64 9.78 28.44
C PRO A 115 -63.13 9.22 27.09
N GLY A 116 -62.29 8.42 26.45
CA GLY A 116 -62.69 7.64 25.28
C GLY A 116 -63.67 6.52 25.64
N ALA A 117 -64.84 6.54 25.00
CA ALA A 117 -65.75 5.40 24.89
C ALA A 117 -66.17 5.27 23.43
N ASN A 118 -65.54 4.36 22.70
CA ASN A 118 -65.99 3.88 21.40
C ASN A 118 -66.77 2.58 21.60
N SER A 119 -68.01 2.62 21.09
CA SER A 119 -69.03 1.57 21.02
C SER A 119 -68.65 0.40 20.13
#